data_AF-A0A329M4M9-F1
#
_entry.id   AF-A0A329M4M9-F1
#
_cell.length_a   1.000
_cell.length_b   1.000
_cell.length_c   1.000
_cell.angle_alpha   90.00
_cell.angle_beta   90.00
_cell.angle_gamma   90.00
#
_symmetry.space_group_name_H-M   'P 1'
#
loop_
_entity.id
_entity.type
_entity.pdbx_description
1 polymer ?
#
loop_
_entity_poly.entity_id
_entity_poly.type
_entity_poly.pdbx_seq_one_letter_code
_entity_poly.pdbx_strand_id
1 'polypeptide(L)'
;MQGFADRLRSDESLLLQTSGYSRESAQLPACAAAAFRRDFMSSESVPSVGKADIVRAFQEVGVVPSDIVLVHSSLKSFGHVIGGPLAVIDAIKEAVTETGTVVFPTLVQRDFANAYRNWDIRNSPSDVGNITETFRLLPDSIRSDQETHSVAAWGKRAAEITSEHSAYGPRMGVFGDYCFSYSSPWQKMYLHKARIVFIGIDTLYNTFKHFAEYALVEHYCGTIRDPGMKCAAMSKLARHNVPGVWPFHDTVKTQAMLDKLGLVTYTKCGNSLFTSIKADEYVDNVLAAFKENPEAWFDDAFLAWLKHDVTAV
;
A
#
# COMPACT_ATOMS: atom_id res chain seq x y z
N MET A 1 27.23 -11.66 2.27
CA MET A 1 26.87 -10.42 1.55
C MET A 1 26.12 -10.65 0.23
N GLN A 2 25.92 -11.90 -0.24
CA GLN A 2 24.93 -12.24 -1.29
C GLN A 2 23.56 -12.67 -0.68
N GLY A 3 23.58 -13.36 0.47
CA GLY A 3 22.40 -14.05 1.02
C GLY A 3 21.37 -13.23 1.82
N PHE A 4 21.25 -11.90 1.64
CA PHE A 4 20.15 -11.09 2.23
C PHE A 4 19.23 -10.54 1.15
N ALA A 5 19.79 -10.09 0.01
CA ALA A 5 19.02 -9.79 -1.20
C ALA A 5 18.38 -11.04 -1.82
N ASP A 6 19.08 -12.18 -1.76
CA ASP A 6 18.49 -13.48 -2.10
C ASP A 6 17.42 -13.89 -1.10
N ARG A 7 17.46 -13.40 0.15
CA ARG A 7 16.47 -13.69 1.20
C ARG A 7 15.20 -12.85 1.09
N LEU A 8 15.28 -11.60 0.63
CA LEU A 8 14.09 -10.78 0.35
C LEU A 8 13.40 -11.19 -0.95
N ARG A 9 14.16 -11.55 -2.00
CA ARG A 9 13.58 -12.20 -3.20
C ARG A 9 13.07 -13.60 -2.89
N SER A 10 13.75 -14.35 -2.04
CA SER A 10 13.26 -15.64 -1.58
C SER A 10 12.14 -15.52 -0.57
N ASP A 11 11.96 -14.45 0.19
CA ASP A 11 10.84 -14.28 1.14
C ASP A 11 9.60 -13.75 0.46
N GLU A 12 9.70 -12.87 -0.55
CA GLU A 12 8.52 -12.55 -1.39
C GLU A 12 8.08 -13.76 -2.23
N SER A 13 9.00 -14.66 -2.61
CA SER A 13 8.67 -15.91 -3.30
C SER A 13 8.44 -17.12 -2.37
N LEU A 14 8.96 -17.14 -1.14
CA LEU A 14 8.65 -18.13 -0.09
C LEU A 14 7.34 -17.78 0.59
N LEU A 15 6.96 -16.52 0.81
CA LEU A 15 5.61 -16.16 1.28
C LEU A 15 4.54 -16.67 0.32
N LEU A 16 4.89 -16.85 -0.97
CA LEU A 16 4.06 -17.52 -1.97
C LEU A 16 4.16 -19.06 -1.97
N GLN A 17 5.13 -19.68 -1.29
CA GLN A 17 5.37 -21.14 -1.27
C GLN A 17 5.23 -21.82 0.11
N THR A 18 5.42 -21.12 1.23
CA THR A 18 5.42 -21.67 2.60
C THR A 18 4.09 -21.49 3.32
N SER A 19 3.11 -20.83 2.70
CA SER A 19 1.74 -20.71 3.21
C SER A 19 0.96 -22.04 3.21
N GLY A 20 1.59 -23.17 2.84
CA GLY A 20 0.92 -24.47 2.82
C GLY A 20 -0.34 -24.48 1.97
N TYR A 21 -0.46 -23.58 1.00
CA TYR A 21 -1.64 -23.45 0.16
C TYR A 21 -1.63 -24.57 -0.89
N SER A 22 -2.09 -25.76 -0.52
CA SER A 22 -2.58 -26.73 -1.50
C SER A 22 -3.70 -26.05 -2.29
N ARG A 23 -3.62 -26.11 -3.63
CA ARG A 23 -4.66 -25.60 -4.54
C ARG A 23 -6.02 -26.32 -4.40
N GLU A 24 -6.15 -27.24 -3.45
CA GLU A 24 -7.37 -27.98 -3.16
C GLU A 24 -7.70 -27.81 -1.67
N SER A 25 -8.97 -27.48 -1.40
CA SER A 25 -9.62 -27.36 -0.07
C SER A 25 -9.47 -26.04 0.72
N ALA A 26 -9.93 -24.94 0.13
CA ALA A 26 -10.58 -23.88 0.90
C ALA A 26 -11.95 -23.58 0.27
N GLN A 27 -12.99 -24.25 0.75
CA GLN A 27 -14.37 -23.83 0.49
C GLN A 27 -14.59 -22.51 1.25
N LEU A 28 -14.31 -21.41 0.54
CA LEU A 28 -14.54 -20.04 0.97
C LEU A 28 -16.04 -19.82 1.25
N PRO A 29 -16.43 -19.15 2.35
CA PRO A 29 -17.74 -18.53 2.41
C PRO A 29 -17.82 -17.43 1.35
N ALA A 30 -18.94 -17.37 0.63
CA ALA A 30 -19.14 -16.52 -0.54
C ALA A 30 -18.97 -15.02 -0.22
N CYS A 31 -17.77 -14.48 -0.44
CA CYS A 31 -17.53 -13.03 -0.52
C CYS A 31 -17.90 -12.54 -1.93
N ALA A 32 -18.45 -11.32 -2.06
CA ALA A 32 -18.79 -10.68 -3.33
C ALA A 32 -17.62 -10.69 -4.34
N ALA A 33 -16.36 -10.63 -3.85
CA ALA A 33 -15.15 -10.75 -4.67
C ALA A 33 -14.98 -12.13 -5.32
N ALA A 34 -15.45 -13.21 -4.69
CA ALA A 34 -15.38 -14.57 -5.21
C ALA A 34 -16.48 -14.86 -6.24
N ALA A 35 -17.68 -14.27 -6.06
CA ALA A 35 -18.76 -14.35 -7.04
C ALA A 35 -18.40 -13.63 -8.35
N PHE A 36 -17.70 -12.50 -8.28
CA PHE A 36 -17.24 -11.75 -9.45
C PHE A 36 -16.07 -12.40 -10.23
N ARG A 37 -15.23 -13.21 -9.57
CA ARG A 37 -14.07 -13.87 -10.19
C ARG A 37 -14.42 -15.09 -11.06
N ARG A 38 -15.68 -15.55 -11.05
CA ARG A 38 -16.09 -16.84 -11.63
C ARG A 38 -16.50 -16.79 -13.11
N ASP A 39 -16.58 -15.60 -13.70
CA ASP A 39 -16.83 -15.41 -15.14
C ASP A 39 -15.52 -15.24 -15.90
N PHE A 40 -14.76 -16.33 -16.06
CA PHE A 40 -13.68 -16.36 -17.03
C PHE A 40 -13.52 -17.79 -17.53
N MET A 41 -14.01 -18.04 -18.76
CA MET A 41 -13.51 -18.98 -19.76
C MET A 41 -14.59 -19.22 -20.84
N SER A 42 -14.78 -18.24 -21.70
CA SER A 42 -15.21 -18.47 -23.09
C SER A 42 -14.73 -17.28 -23.94
N SER A 43 -14.37 -17.56 -25.18
CA SER A 43 -13.66 -16.66 -26.10
C SER A 43 -14.47 -15.41 -26.48
N GLU A 44 -14.04 -14.22 -26.07
CA GLU A 44 -14.49 -12.96 -26.66
C GLU A 44 -13.32 -11.95 -26.72
N SER A 45 -13.35 -11.09 -27.76
CA SER A 45 -12.30 -10.11 -28.10
C SER A 45 -11.75 -9.35 -26.89
N VAL A 46 -10.43 -9.07 -26.88
CA VAL A 46 -9.82 -8.22 -25.85
C VAL A 46 -10.60 -6.91 -25.76
N PRO A 47 -11.22 -6.59 -24.60
CA PRO A 47 -12.02 -5.37 -24.47
C PRO A 47 -11.11 -4.16 -24.68
N SER A 48 -11.61 -3.23 -25.49
CA SER A 48 -10.97 -1.93 -25.73
C SER A 48 -11.60 -0.92 -24.77
N VAL A 49 -10.80 -0.38 -23.88
CA VAL A 49 -11.24 0.54 -22.81
C VAL A 49 -10.78 1.95 -23.14
N GLY A 50 -11.71 2.90 -23.21
CA GLY A 50 -11.42 4.32 -23.42
C GLY A 50 -11.35 5.11 -22.11
N LYS A 51 -10.82 6.34 -22.18
CA LYS A 51 -10.74 7.26 -21.04
C LYS A 51 -12.08 7.42 -20.31
N ALA A 52 -13.18 7.60 -21.06
CA ALA A 52 -14.51 7.81 -20.47
C ALA A 52 -15.00 6.61 -19.65
N ASP A 53 -14.62 5.38 -20.03
CA ASP A 53 -14.97 4.18 -19.27
C ASP A 53 -14.22 4.13 -17.94
N ILE A 54 -12.96 4.58 -17.94
CA ILE A 54 -12.10 4.64 -16.76
C ILE A 54 -12.59 5.75 -15.81
N VAL A 55 -13.00 6.91 -16.33
CA VAL A 55 -13.61 7.99 -15.54
C VAL A 55 -14.85 7.48 -14.79
N ARG A 56 -15.76 6.80 -15.50
CA ARG A 56 -16.96 6.21 -14.87
C ARG A 56 -16.59 5.19 -13.80
N ALA A 57 -15.60 4.34 -14.06
CA ALA A 57 -15.15 3.35 -13.09
C ALA A 57 -14.61 4.00 -11.81
N PHE A 58 -13.83 5.08 -11.91
CA PHE A 58 -13.40 5.84 -10.72
C PHE A 58 -14.58 6.40 -9.93
N GLN A 59 -15.57 6.99 -10.62
CA GLN A 59 -16.77 7.55 -10.00
C GLN A 59 -17.62 6.46 -9.30
N GLU A 60 -17.76 5.29 -9.92
CA GLU A 60 -18.51 4.15 -9.39
C GLU A 60 -17.85 3.54 -8.13
N VAL A 61 -16.51 3.60 -7.99
CA VAL A 61 -15.82 3.26 -6.73
C VAL A 61 -15.74 4.44 -5.74
N GLY A 62 -16.56 5.47 -5.95
CA GLY A 62 -16.76 6.56 -5.00
C GLY A 62 -15.69 7.65 -5.03
N VAL A 63 -14.90 7.74 -6.10
CA VAL A 63 -14.07 8.93 -6.35
C VAL A 63 -14.97 10.10 -6.73
N VAL A 64 -14.81 11.23 -6.04
CA VAL A 64 -15.54 12.46 -6.32
C VAL A 64 -14.59 13.63 -6.57
N PRO A 65 -15.07 14.73 -7.18
CA PRO A 65 -14.27 15.96 -7.28
C PRO A 65 -13.72 16.40 -5.92
N SER A 66 -12.52 16.98 -5.91
CA SER A 66 -11.78 17.37 -4.72
C SER A 66 -11.18 16.25 -3.86
N ASP A 67 -11.39 14.97 -4.19
CA ASP A 67 -10.72 13.86 -3.48
C ASP A 67 -9.19 13.91 -3.65
N ILE A 68 -8.48 13.42 -2.63
CA ILE A 68 -7.09 12.95 -2.77
C ILE A 68 -7.16 11.46 -3.05
N VAL A 69 -6.64 11.01 -4.20
CA VAL A 69 -6.71 9.62 -4.63
C VAL A 69 -5.31 9.02 -4.80
N LEU A 70 -4.98 8.01 -4.00
CA LEU A 70 -3.82 7.16 -4.17
C LEU A 70 -4.18 5.98 -5.08
N VAL A 71 -3.46 5.79 -6.18
CA VAL A 71 -3.75 4.72 -7.14
C VAL A 71 -2.63 3.69 -7.18
N HIS A 72 -2.98 2.43 -6.91
CA HIS A 72 -2.16 1.27 -7.22
C HIS A 72 -2.75 0.56 -8.44
N SER A 73 -1.93 0.14 -9.40
CA SER A 73 -2.47 -0.35 -10.68
C SER A 73 -1.60 -1.38 -11.39
N SER A 74 -2.25 -2.21 -12.21
CA SER A 74 -1.61 -3.03 -13.23
C SER A 74 -2.23 -2.71 -14.59
N LEU A 75 -1.51 -1.98 -15.46
CA LEU A 75 -2.03 -1.62 -16.79
C LEU A 75 -2.42 -2.87 -17.63
N LYS A 76 -1.70 -3.98 -17.45
CA LYS A 76 -1.95 -5.24 -18.16
C LYS A 76 -3.32 -5.85 -17.83
N SER A 77 -3.90 -5.50 -16.68
CA SER A 77 -5.17 -6.06 -16.22
C SER A 77 -6.40 -5.52 -16.97
N PHE A 78 -6.28 -4.41 -17.70
CA PHE A 78 -7.42 -3.82 -18.44
C PHE A 78 -7.79 -4.60 -19.69
N GLY A 79 -6.82 -5.28 -20.33
CA GLY A 79 -6.90 -5.64 -21.75
C GLY A 79 -6.17 -4.59 -22.59
N HIS A 80 -6.87 -3.96 -23.54
CA HIS A 80 -6.33 -2.88 -24.34
C HIS A 80 -6.89 -1.52 -23.88
N VAL A 81 -6.03 -0.63 -23.41
CA VAL A 81 -6.41 0.76 -23.07
C VAL A 81 -6.09 1.66 -24.24
N ILE A 82 -7.10 2.29 -24.82
CA ILE A 82 -6.93 3.30 -25.88
C ILE A 82 -6.21 4.51 -25.27
N GLY A 83 -5.01 4.82 -25.76
CA GLY A 83 -4.15 5.88 -25.21
C GLY A 83 -3.22 5.43 -24.06
N GLY A 84 -3.24 4.14 -23.72
CA GLY A 84 -2.27 3.53 -22.81
C GLY A 84 -2.26 4.16 -21.39
N PRO A 85 -1.08 4.27 -20.74
CA PRO A 85 -0.99 4.80 -19.38
C PRO A 85 -1.50 6.25 -19.23
N LEU A 86 -1.30 7.10 -20.24
CA LEU A 86 -1.75 8.49 -20.22
C LEU A 86 -3.27 8.60 -20.13
N ALA A 87 -4.01 7.72 -20.82
CA ALA A 87 -5.47 7.70 -20.72
C ALA A 87 -5.96 7.37 -19.31
N VAL A 88 -5.26 6.51 -18.57
CA VAL A 88 -5.58 6.22 -17.16
C VAL A 88 -5.30 7.42 -16.27
N ILE A 89 -4.17 8.09 -16.48
CA ILE A 89 -3.78 9.31 -15.75
C ILE A 89 -4.79 10.44 -16.01
N ASP A 90 -5.12 10.69 -17.27
CA ASP A 90 -6.08 11.72 -17.65
C ASP A 90 -7.48 11.40 -17.08
N ALA A 91 -7.87 10.13 -17.06
CA ALA A 91 -9.15 9.72 -16.49
C ALA A 91 -9.23 10.00 -14.98
N ILE A 92 -8.18 9.71 -14.20
CA ILE A 92 -8.20 10.02 -12.76
C ILE A 92 -8.13 11.53 -12.50
N LYS A 93 -7.33 12.28 -13.28
CA LYS A 93 -7.29 13.75 -13.20
C LYS A 93 -8.67 14.36 -13.49
N GLU A 94 -9.38 13.84 -14.49
CA GLU A 94 -10.75 14.25 -14.83
C GLU A 94 -11.73 13.90 -13.71
N ALA A 95 -11.65 12.70 -13.13
CA ALA A 95 -12.54 12.26 -12.06
C ALA A 95 -12.42 13.12 -10.78
N VAL A 96 -11.21 13.51 -10.38
CA VAL A 96 -10.98 14.33 -9.17
C VAL A 96 -11.02 15.84 -9.45
N THR A 97 -10.93 16.24 -10.72
CA THR A 97 -10.82 17.64 -11.19
C THR A 97 -9.57 18.36 -10.67
N GLU A 98 -9.33 19.60 -11.13
CA GLU A 98 -8.26 20.48 -10.64
C GLU A 98 -8.33 20.76 -9.12
N THR A 99 -9.50 20.59 -8.52
CA THR A 99 -9.70 20.78 -7.09
C THR A 99 -9.24 19.60 -6.25
N GLY A 100 -9.06 18.42 -6.86
CA GLY A 100 -8.59 17.20 -6.23
C GLY A 100 -7.08 17.02 -6.30
N THR A 101 -6.59 15.84 -5.94
CA THR A 101 -5.17 15.50 -5.98
C THR A 101 -5.00 14.03 -6.32
N VAL A 102 -4.17 13.73 -7.31
CA VAL A 102 -3.84 12.37 -7.73
C VAL A 102 -2.46 12.03 -7.18
N VAL A 103 -2.32 10.85 -6.58
CA VAL A 103 -1.08 10.36 -6.01
C VAL A 103 -0.80 8.96 -6.55
N PHE A 104 0.44 8.73 -6.98
CA PHE A 104 0.94 7.42 -7.36
C PHE A 104 2.16 7.07 -6.52
N PRO A 105 2.28 5.83 -6.01
CA PRO A 105 3.51 5.38 -5.40
C PRO A 105 4.61 5.28 -6.46
N THR A 106 5.81 5.74 -6.11
CA THR A 106 7.02 5.67 -6.95
C THR A 106 8.12 4.88 -6.25
N LEU A 107 7.74 3.71 -5.71
CA LEU A 107 8.59 2.90 -4.84
C LEU A 107 9.82 2.36 -5.58
N VAL A 108 10.90 2.18 -4.85
CA VAL A 108 12.11 1.47 -5.30
C VAL A 108 12.06 0.07 -4.71
N GLN A 109 12.05 -0.96 -5.56
CA GLN A 109 11.96 -2.37 -5.14
C GLN A 109 13.03 -3.25 -5.77
N ARG A 110 13.46 -2.97 -7.01
CA ARG A 110 14.39 -3.85 -7.75
C ARG A 110 15.78 -3.92 -7.11
N ASP A 111 16.24 -2.80 -6.56
CA ASP A 111 17.51 -2.65 -5.85
C ASP A 111 17.28 -2.09 -4.43
N PHE A 112 16.30 -2.66 -3.71
CA PHE A 112 15.89 -2.19 -2.39
C PHE A 112 17.05 -2.09 -1.39
N ALA A 113 17.98 -3.05 -1.43
CA ALA A 113 19.13 -3.09 -0.51
C ALA A 113 20.07 -1.88 -0.64
N ASN A 114 20.09 -1.22 -1.81
CA ASN A 114 20.90 -0.02 -2.05
C ASN A 114 20.05 1.24 -2.26
N ALA A 115 18.74 1.19 -1.99
CA ALA A 115 17.82 2.31 -2.23
C ALA A 115 18.33 3.62 -1.59
N TYR A 116 18.69 3.58 -0.30
CA TYR A 116 19.24 4.73 0.42
C TYR A 116 20.58 5.26 -0.12
N ARG A 117 21.37 4.41 -0.79
CA ARG A 117 22.65 4.79 -1.38
C ARG A 117 22.48 5.40 -2.77
N ASN A 118 21.56 4.83 -3.55
CA ASN A 118 21.43 5.08 -4.98
C ASN A 118 20.27 6.04 -5.32
N TRP A 119 19.58 6.56 -4.31
CA TRP A 119 18.43 7.43 -4.50
C TRP A 119 18.81 8.75 -5.18
N ASP A 120 18.05 9.08 -6.21
CA ASP A 120 18.01 10.37 -6.87
C ASP A 120 16.54 10.68 -7.15
N ILE A 121 16.02 11.72 -6.50
CA ILE A 121 14.60 12.12 -6.63
C ILE A 121 14.17 12.31 -8.10
N ARG A 122 15.07 12.80 -8.97
CA ARG A 122 14.80 13.07 -10.38
C ARG A 122 14.96 11.83 -11.25
N ASN A 123 15.98 11.01 -10.97
CA ASN A 123 16.42 9.96 -11.89
C ASN A 123 16.02 8.53 -11.48
N SER A 124 15.80 8.26 -10.19
CA SER A 124 15.40 6.92 -9.74
C SER A 124 14.02 6.58 -10.33
N PRO A 125 13.87 5.47 -11.07
CA PRO A 125 12.60 5.10 -11.67
C PRO A 125 11.58 4.67 -10.60
N SER A 126 10.31 4.65 -10.98
CA SER A 126 9.28 3.90 -10.26
C SER A 126 9.32 2.42 -10.67
N ASP A 127 9.44 1.52 -9.71
CA ASP A 127 9.46 0.07 -9.97
C ASP A 127 8.05 -0.56 -10.00
N VAL A 128 7.02 0.21 -9.66
CA VAL A 128 5.66 -0.29 -9.39
C VAL A 128 4.67 -0.04 -10.54
N GLY A 129 5.17 0.05 -11.77
CA GLY A 129 4.37 -0.06 -12.99
C GLY A 129 4.52 1.09 -13.98
N ASN A 130 4.12 0.84 -15.24
CA ASN A 130 4.26 1.84 -16.30
C ASN A 130 3.41 3.10 -16.07
N ILE A 131 2.25 2.99 -15.42
CA ILE A 131 1.42 4.17 -15.13
C ILE A 131 2.15 5.11 -14.17
N THR A 132 2.74 4.57 -13.10
CA THR A 132 3.42 5.36 -12.08
C THR A 132 4.70 5.99 -12.63
N GLU A 133 5.46 5.27 -13.46
CA GLU A 133 6.65 5.83 -14.12
C GLU A 133 6.29 6.89 -15.16
N THR A 134 5.24 6.66 -15.97
CA THR A 134 4.74 7.66 -16.92
C THR A 134 4.33 8.94 -16.17
N PHE A 135 3.57 8.79 -15.08
CA PHE A 135 3.10 9.91 -14.27
C PHE A 135 4.25 10.68 -13.60
N ARG A 136 5.26 9.97 -13.07
CA ARG A 136 6.44 10.58 -12.44
C ARG A 136 7.20 11.50 -13.40
N LEU A 137 7.23 11.16 -14.69
CA LEU A 137 7.95 11.90 -15.72
C LEU A 137 7.14 13.07 -16.32
N LEU A 138 5.87 13.25 -15.94
CA LEU A 138 5.09 14.39 -16.41
C LEU A 138 5.61 15.71 -15.81
N PRO A 139 5.60 16.82 -16.57
CA PRO A 139 6.16 18.10 -16.12
C PRO A 139 5.38 18.74 -14.97
N ASP A 140 4.10 18.37 -14.78
CA ASP A 140 3.23 18.86 -13.73
C ASP A 140 3.16 17.91 -12.50
N SER A 141 4.00 16.87 -12.49
CA SER A 141 4.12 15.90 -11.40
C SER A 141 5.21 16.32 -10.42
N ILE A 142 4.87 16.33 -9.13
CA ILE A 142 5.82 16.63 -8.05
C ILE A 142 6.10 15.32 -7.32
N ARG A 143 7.37 15.00 -7.10
CA ARG A 143 7.79 13.79 -6.37
C ARG A 143 8.29 14.14 -4.98
N SER A 144 7.92 13.33 -4.00
CA SER A 144 8.45 13.41 -2.64
C SER A 144 9.87 12.82 -2.55
N ASP A 145 10.72 13.39 -1.69
CA ASP A 145 12.11 12.97 -1.54
C ASP A 145 12.28 11.85 -0.49
N GLN A 146 12.12 10.58 -0.91
CA GLN A 146 12.39 9.44 -0.02
C GLN A 146 12.70 8.16 -0.79
N GLU A 147 13.69 7.43 -0.30
CA GLU A 147 14.48 6.45 -1.04
C GLU A 147 13.75 5.15 -1.33
N THR A 148 12.76 4.77 -0.52
CA THR A 148 12.07 3.47 -0.64
C THR A 148 10.59 3.60 -1.00
N HIS A 149 9.92 4.62 -0.47
CA HIS A 149 8.48 4.81 -0.44
C HIS A 149 8.02 6.20 -0.93
N SER A 150 8.81 6.85 -1.77
CA SER A 150 8.38 8.10 -2.43
C SER A 150 7.04 7.93 -3.17
N VAL A 151 6.33 9.05 -3.30
CA VAL A 151 5.15 9.19 -4.15
C VAL A 151 5.36 10.34 -5.13
N ALA A 152 4.66 10.27 -6.25
CA ALA A 152 4.46 11.39 -7.16
C ALA A 152 3.01 11.88 -7.05
N ALA A 153 2.79 13.19 -7.11
CA ALA A 153 1.48 13.80 -6.97
C ALA A 153 1.22 14.93 -7.98
N TRP A 154 -0.06 15.13 -8.30
CA TRP A 154 -0.58 16.23 -9.12
C TRP A 154 -1.87 16.78 -8.51
N GLY A 155 -2.15 18.07 -8.72
CA GLY A 155 -3.39 18.72 -8.30
C GLY A 155 -3.22 19.61 -7.07
N LYS A 156 -4.34 20.04 -6.49
CA LYS A 156 -4.43 21.13 -5.49
C LYS A 156 -3.48 20.98 -4.30
N ARG A 157 -3.26 19.76 -3.81
CA ARG A 157 -2.42 19.47 -2.63
C ARG A 157 -1.11 18.75 -2.97
N ALA A 158 -0.73 18.65 -4.25
CA ALA A 158 0.47 17.90 -4.66
C ALA A 158 1.74 18.34 -3.91
N ALA A 159 1.97 19.65 -3.81
CA ALA A 159 3.11 20.22 -3.09
C ALA A 159 3.06 19.92 -1.58
N GLU A 160 1.87 20.01 -0.96
CA GLU A 160 1.69 19.70 0.46
C GLU A 160 1.95 18.22 0.76
N ILE A 161 1.38 17.32 -0.05
CA ILE A 161 1.52 15.88 0.13
C ILE A 161 2.98 15.43 -0.03
N THR A 162 3.70 16.01 -0.98
CA THR A 162 5.06 15.54 -1.34
C THR A 162 6.19 16.25 -0.62
N SER A 163 5.94 17.43 -0.03
CA SER A 163 6.97 18.20 0.69
C SER A 163 7.50 17.45 1.90
N GLU A 164 8.76 17.71 2.26
CA GLU A 164 9.34 17.33 3.56
C GLU A 164 9.27 15.84 3.88
N HIS A 165 9.14 14.97 2.87
CA HIS A 165 9.25 13.54 3.06
C HIS A 165 10.63 13.27 3.66
N SER A 166 10.67 12.71 4.88
CA SER A 166 11.88 12.49 5.70
C SER A 166 12.37 13.64 6.57
N ALA A 167 11.64 14.75 6.69
CA ALA A 167 12.08 15.89 7.50
C ALA A 167 11.96 15.70 9.02
N TYR A 168 10.89 15.04 9.52
CA TYR A 168 10.65 14.94 10.96
C TYR A 168 9.74 13.78 11.36
N GLY A 169 9.77 13.47 12.66
CA GLY A 169 8.93 12.46 13.28
C GLY A 169 9.21 11.05 12.74
N PRO A 170 10.45 10.54 12.90
CA PRO A 170 10.79 9.20 12.43
C PRO A 170 9.93 8.15 13.11
N ARG A 171 9.58 7.11 12.34
CA ARG A 171 9.04 5.85 12.86
C ARG A 171 10.00 4.75 12.43
N MET A 172 10.64 4.13 13.42
CA MET A 172 11.60 3.06 13.18
C MET A 172 10.93 1.86 12.49
N GLY A 173 11.59 1.27 11.48
CA GLY A 173 11.10 0.04 10.89
C GLY A 173 11.91 -0.54 9.74
N VAL A 174 11.39 -1.63 9.16
CA VAL A 174 12.06 -2.52 8.19
C VAL A 174 12.45 -1.86 6.86
N PHE A 175 11.81 -0.75 6.51
CA PHE A 175 12.03 0.01 5.28
C PHE A 175 12.77 1.34 5.53
N GLY A 176 13.15 1.58 6.79
CA GLY A 176 13.91 2.72 7.29
C GLY A 176 13.02 3.74 8.01
N ASP A 177 13.66 4.63 8.76
CA ASP A 177 12.98 5.35 9.84
C ASP A 177 12.08 6.49 9.36
N TYR A 178 12.17 6.86 8.08
CA TYR A 178 11.53 8.06 7.55
C TYR A 178 10.45 7.80 6.49
N CYS A 179 10.37 6.59 5.93
CA CYS A 179 9.41 6.23 4.89
C CYS A 179 7.94 6.41 5.31
N PHE A 180 7.61 6.12 6.58
CA PHE A 180 6.28 6.30 7.16
C PHE A 180 6.29 7.28 8.35
N SER A 181 7.20 8.25 8.33
CA SER A 181 7.33 9.31 9.34
C SER A 181 6.11 10.22 9.43
N TYR A 182 6.04 11.09 10.46
CA TYR A 182 4.97 12.08 10.58
C TYR A 182 4.94 13.10 9.43
N SER A 183 6.09 13.39 8.82
CA SER A 183 6.17 14.26 7.65
C SER A 183 5.90 13.53 6.32
N SER A 184 5.73 12.20 6.35
CA SER A 184 5.56 11.40 5.13
C SER A 184 4.24 11.69 4.40
N PRO A 185 4.21 11.54 3.07
CA PRO A 185 2.97 11.55 2.29
C PRO A 185 1.93 10.56 2.81
N TRP A 186 2.36 9.43 3.36
CA TRP A 186 1.48 8.40 3.92
C TRP A 186 0.72 8.89 5.16
N GLN A 187 1.42 9.58 6.07
CA GLN A 187 0.77 10.25 7.21
C GLN A 187 -0.19 11.34 6.74
N LYS A 188 0.23 12.17 5.79
CA LYS A 188 -0.61 13.27 5.27
C LYS A 188 -1.86 12.74 4.57
N MET A 189 -1.74 11.71 3.75
CA MET A 189 -2.87 11.05 3.09
C MET A 189 -3.82 10.38 4.08
N TYR A 190 -3.31 9.77 5.16
CA TYR A 190 -4.15 9.27 6.26
C TYR A 190 -4.96 10.41 6.90
N LEU A 191 -4.32 11.53 7.25
CA LEU A 191 -4.97 12.68 7.89
C LEU A 191 -6.01 13.36 6.97
N HIS A 192 -5.73 13.40 5.67
CA HIS A 192 -6.66 13.91 4.66
C HIS A 192 -7.72 12.89 4.21
N LYS A 193 -7.75 11.70 4.81
CA LYS A 193 -8.72 10.64 4.50
C LYS A 193 -8.72 10.28 3.01
N ALA A 194 -7.52 10.23 2.42
CA ALA A 194 -7.33 9.97 1.01
C ALA A 194 -8.00 8.65 0.61
N ARG A 195 -8.57 8.63 -0.59
CA ARG A 195 -9.14 7.43 -1.17
C ARG A 195 -8.03 6.59 -1.80
N ILE A 196 -7.98 5.31 -1.48
CA ILE A 196 -7.07 4.36 -2.11
C ILE A 196 -7.87 3.63 -3.20
N VAL A 197 -7.33 3.53 -4.40
CA VAL A 197 -7.92 2.80 -5.53
C VAL A 197 -6.92 1.78 -6.05
N PHE A 198 -7.37 0.53 -6.16
CA PHE A 198 -6.64 -0.57 -6.78
C PHE A 198 -7.25 -0.88 -8.13
N ILE A 199 -6.41 -1.00 -9.15
CA ILE A 199 -6.83 -1.27 -10.52
C ILE A 199 -6.23 -2.59 -10.99
N GLY A 200 -7.07 -3.62 -11.00
CA GLY A 200 -6.76 -4.98 -11.44
C GLY A 200 -5.58 -5.62 -10.72
N ILE A 201 -5.39 -5.22 -9.47
CA ILE A 201 -4.50 -5.84 -8.50
C ILE A 201 -5.26 -6.02 -7.19
N ASP A 202 -4.78 -6.92 -6.34
CA ASP A 202 -5.33 -7.09 -5.00
C ASP A 202 -4.71 -6.11 -4.00
N THR A 203 -5.22 -6.15 -2.77
CA THR A 203 -4.75 -5.31 -1.67
C THR A 203 -3.46 -5.80 -1.02
N LEU A 204 -2.84 -6.88 -1.53
CA LEU A 204 -1.48 -7.26 -1.15
C LEU A 204 -0.50 -6.12 -1.45
N TYR A 205 -0.77 -5.38 -2.52
CA TYR A 205 0.02 -4.22 -2.97
C TYR A 205 -0.36 -2.91 -2.27
N ASN A 206 -1.26 -2.94 -1.28
CA ASN A 206 -1.62 -1.77 -0.50
C ASN A 206 -0.46 -1.33 0.39
N THR A 207 0.20 -0.22 0.04
CA THR A 207 1.31 0.30 0.83
C THR A 207 0.86 0.83 2.21
N PHE A 208 -0.42 1.22 2.38
CA PHE A 208 -0.95 1.61 3.69
C PHE A 208 -0.92 0.48 4.73
N LYS A 209 -0.77 -0.79 4.30
CA LYS A 209 -0.56 -1.91 5.22
C LYS A 209 0.69 -1.69 6.07
N HIS A 210 1.78 -1.23 5.44
CA HIS A 210 3.04 -0.96 6.12
C HIS A 210 2.96 0.29 6.97
N PHE A 211 2.21 1.32 6.54
CA PHE A 211 1.92 2.45 7.41
C PHE A 211 1.23 2.02 8.72
N ALA A 212 0.24 1.12 8.64
CA ALA A 212 -0.42 0.57 9.82
C ALA A 212 0.54 -0.26 10.70
N GLU A 213 1.41 -1.08 10.11
CA GLU A 213 2.46 -1.80 10.86
C GLU A 213 3.38 -0.85 11.63
N TYR A 214 3.86 0.23 10.99
CA TYR A 214 4.70 1.24 11.64
C TYR A 214 3.96 1.96 12.77
N ALA A 215 2.70 2.36 12.54
CA ALA A 215 1.86 3.00 13.54
C ALA A 215 1.57 2.07 14.74
N LEU A 216 1.43 0.77 14.50
CA LEU A 216 1.23 -0.23 15.56
C LEU A 216 2.48 -0.37 16.43
N VAL A 217 3.65 -0.49 15.81
CA VAL A 217 4.94 -0.59 16.52
C VAL A 217 5.20 0.68 17.33
N GLU A 218 4.98 1.85 16.73
CA GLU A 218 5.07 3.14 17.44
C GLU A 218 4.16 3.16 18.66
N HIS A 219 2.90 2.74 18.50
CA HIS A 219 1.93 2.69 19.60
C HIS A 219 2.44 1.84 20.77
N TYR A 220 2.84 0.59 20.51
CA TYR A 220 3.33 -0.31 21.56
C TYR A 220 4.64 0.18 22.20
N CYS A 221 5.57 0.72 21.43
CA CYS A 221 6.78 1.33 22.01
C CYS A 221 6.44 2.60 22.84
N GLY A 222 5.35 3.28 22.51
CA GLY A 222 4.84 4.44 23.23
C GLY A 222 4.23 4.11 24.59
N THR A 223 3.75 2.89 24.81
CA THR A 223 3.15 2.48 26.11
C THR A 223 4.21 2.12 27.16
N ILE A 224 5.43 1.77 26.76
CA ILE A 224 6.52 1.42 27.67
C ILE A 224 7.08 2.69 28.32
N ARG A 225 6.83 2.86 29.63
CA ARG A 225 7.22 4.07 30.39
C ARG A 225 8.67 4.05 30.84
N ASP A 226 9.19 2.89 31.23
CA ASP A 226 10.58 2.77 31.66
C ASP A 226 11.54 2.90 30.47
N PRO A 227 12.49 3.85 30.49
CA PRO A 227 13.40 4.06 29.36
C PRO A 227 14.31 2.87 29.05
N GLY A 228 14.72 2.11 30.07
CA GLY A 228 15.59 0.94 29.92
C GLY A 228 14.85 -0.21 29.24
N MET A 229 13.62 -0.50 29.71
CA MET A 229 12.75 -1.50 29.09
C MET A 229 12.37 -1.10 27.66
N LYS A 230 12.07 0.17 27.41
CA LYS A 230 11.76 0.65 26.05
C LYS A 230 12.95 0.46 25.10
N CYS A 231 14.16 0.78 25.55
CA CYS A 231 15.38 0.55 24.78
C CYS A 231 15.57 -0.95 24.47
N ALA A 232 15.41 -1.82 25.47
CA ALA A 232 15.52 -3.26 25.30
C ALA A 232 14.46 -3.82 24.33
N ALA A 233 13.20 -3.41 24.47
CA ALA A 233 12.11 -3.81 23.57
C ALA A 233 12.38 -3.36 22.13
N MET A 234 12.75 -2.09 21.92
CA MET A 234 13.05 -1.56 20.59
C MET A 234 14.26 -2.22 19.94
N SER A 235 15.23 -2.68 20.72
CA SER A 235 16.43 -3.36 20.18
C SER A 235 16.13 -4.69 19.48
N LYS A 236 14.98 -5.32 19.79
CA LYS A 236 14.52 -6.59 19.21
C LYS A 236 13.70 -6.43 17.93
N LEU A 237 13.23 -5.21 17.64
CA LEU A 237 12.45 -4.94 16.44
C LEU A 237 13.32 -4.97 15.19
N ALA A 238 12.75 -5.47 14.10
CA ALA A 238 13.38 -5.40 12.80
C ALA A 238 13.55 -3.94 12.36
N ARG A 239 14.68 -3.64 11.71
CA ARG A 239 14.98 -2.33 11.12
C ARG A 239 15.54 -2.54 9.71
N HIS A 240 15.67 -1.47 8.94
CA HIS A 240 16.29 -1.56 7.63
C HIS A 240 17.67 -2.21 7.72
N ASN A 241 17.86 -3.33 7.02
CA ASN A 241 19.07 -4.18 7.04
C ASN A 241 19.46 -4.74 8.42
N VAL A 242 18.54 -4.76 9.39
CA VAL A 242 18.73 -5.38 10.71
C VAL A 242 17.57 -6.33 10.97
N PRO A 243 17.82 -7.65 11.08
CA PRO A 243 16.76 -8.61 11.37
C PRO A 243 16.19 -8.39 12.77
N GLY A 244 14.93 -8.78 12.95
CA GLY A 244 14.23 -8.69 14.23
C GLY A 244 12.77 -9.04 14.07
N VAL A 245 11.99 -8.70 15.08
CA VAL A 245 10.55 -8.94 15.15
C VAL A 245 9.80 -7.81 14.42
N TRP A 246 8.79 -8.15 13.61
CA TRP A 246 7.95 -7.17 12.90
C TRP A 246 6.51 -7.69 12.70
N PRO A 247 5.47 -6.86 12.85
CA PRO A 247 4.08 -7.29 12.77
C PRO A 247 3.56 -7.36 11.33
N PHE A 248 4.21 -8.10 10.43
CA PHE A 248 3.62 -8.33 9.11
C PHE A 248 2.28 -9.06 9.26
N HIS A 249 1.22 -8.52 8.66
CA HIS A 249 -0.11 -9.10 8.74
C HIS A 249 -0.59 -9.68 7.42
N ASP A 250 -1.58 -10.56 7.52
CA ASP A 250 -2.26 -11.15 6.37
C ASP A 250 -3.22 -10.13 5.71
N THR A 251 -2.86 -9.67 4.52
CA THR A 251 -3.66 -8.71 3.74
C THR A 251 -4.98 -9.30 3.25
N VAL A 252 -5.06 -10.61 3.04
CA VAL A 252 -6.29 -11.28 2.60
C VAL A 252 -7.29 -11.32 3.76
N LYS A 253 -6.83 -11.63 4.98
CA LYS A 253 -7.67 -11.58 6.18
C LYS A 253 -8.17 -10.16 6.48
N THR A 254 -7.29 -9.16 6.41
CA THR A 254 -7.68 -7.76 6.64
C THR A 254 -8.65 -7.27 5.56
N GLN A 255 -8.43 -7.64 4.29
CA GLN A 255 -9.40 -7.36 3.22
C GLN A 255 -10.78 -7.96 3.52
N ALA A 256 -10.83 -9.25 3.87
CA ALA A 256 -12.10 -9.92 4.16
C ALA A 256 -12.83 -9.32 5.37
N MET A 257 -12.09 -8.81 6.36
CA MET A 257 -12.66 -8.07 7.48
C MET A 257 -13.27 -6.74 7.01
N LEU A 258 -12.53 -5.96 6.22
CA LEU A 258 -13.00 -4.66 5.72
C LEU A 258 -14.20 -4.79 4.78
N ASP A 259 -14.26 -5.87 3.99
CA ASP A 259 -15.43 -6.21 3.17
C ASP A 259 -16.67 -6.46 4.04
N LYS A 260 -16.54 -7.21 5.14
CA LYS A 260 -17.65 -7.48 6.07
C LYS A 260 -18.16 -6.21 6.76
N LEU A 261 -17.28 -5.22 6.94
CA LEU A 261 -17.64 -3.92 7.48
C LEU A 261 -18.30 -2.99 6.45
N GLY A 262 -18.35 -3.39 5.17
CA GLY A 262 -18.94 -2.58 4.10
C GLY A 262 -18.13 -1.33 3.73
N LEU A 263 -16.84 -1.30 4.06
CA LEU A 263 -15.95 -0.15 3.83
C LEU A 263 -15.32 -0.15 2.44
N VAL A 264 -15.49 -1.23 1.68
CA VAL A 264 -14.83 -1.45 0.39
C VAL A 264 -15.85 -1.38 -0.73
N THR A 265 -15.56 -0.57 -1.73
CA THR A 265 -16.38 -0.41 -2.94
C THR A 265 -15.71 -1.07 -4.14
N TYR A 266 -16.51 -1.62 -5.04
CA TYR A 266 -16.05 -2.37 -6.21
C TYR A 266 -16.77 -1.91 -7.48
N THR A 267 -16.04 -1.85 -8.59
CA THR A 267 -16.63 -1.83 -9.95
C THR A 267 -15.71 -2.55 -10.95
N LYS A 268 -16.15 -2.68 -12.20
CA LYS A 268 -15.36 -3.29 -13.28
C LYS A 268 -15.22 -2.31 -14.45
N CYS A 269 -14.02 -2.26 -15.03
CA CYS A 269 -13.73 -1.51 -16.24
C CYS A 269 -12.91 -2.36 -17.20
N GLY A 270 -13.49 -2.76 -18.34
CA GLY A 270 -12.91 -3.79 -19.20
C GLY A 270 -12.70 -5.09 -18.41
N ASN A 271 -11.46 -5.59 -18.37
CA ASN A 271 -11.11 -6.77 -17.57
C ASN A 271 -10.63 -6.45 -16.14
N SER A 272 -10.48 -5.17 -15.79
CA SER A 272 -9.96 -4.76 -14.48
C SER A 272 -11.06 -4.66 -13.44
N LEU A 273 -10.83 -5.28 -12.28
CA LEU A 273 -11.54 -4.97 -11.05
C LEU A 273 -10.96 -3.68 -10.46
N PHE A 274 -11.83 -2.72 -10.17
CA PHE A 274 -11.50 -1.55 -9.38
C PHE A 274 -11.99 -1.79 -7.96
N THR A 275 -11.12 -1.55 -6.99
CA THR A 275 -11.42 -1.68 -5.56
C THR A 275 -11.05 -0.37 -4.88
N SER A 276 -11.88 0.15 -3.99
CA SER A 276 -11.56 1.35 -3.23
C SER A 276 -11.94 1.28 -1.76
N ILE A 277 -11.16 1.97 -0.93
CA ILE A 277 -11.36 2.19 0.50
C ILE A 277 -10.70 3.52 0.89
N LYS A 278 -11.15 4.20 1.95
CA LYS A 278 -10.43 5.37 2.48
C LYS A 278 -9.25 4.96 3.37
N ALA A 279 -8.20 5.76 3.36
CA ALA A 279 -6.97 5.51 4.11
C ALA A 279 -7.20 5.46 5.62
N ASP A 280 -8.00 6.37 6.17
CA ASP A 280 -8.37 6.38 7.58
C ASP A 280 -9.22 5.16 7.95
N GLU A 281 -10.24 4.84 7.14
CA GLU A 281 -11.07 3.66 7.33
C GLU A 281 -10.25 2.36 7.28
N TYR A 282 -9.28 2.24 6.38
CA TYR A 282 -8.36 1.11 6.35
C TYR A 282 -7.53 1.05 7.64
N VAL A 283 -6.79 2.11 7.94
CA VAL A 283 -5.79 2.12 9.02
C VAL A 283 -6.45 1.96 10.38
N ASP A 284 -7.53 2.70 10.66
CA ASP A 284 -8.17 2.71 11.98
C ASP A 284 -8.79 1.34 12.31
N ASN A 285 -9.48 0.72 11.36
CA ASN A 285 -10.11 -0.58 11.57
C ASN A 285 -9.07 -1.71 11.68
N VAL A 286 -8.01 -1.65 10.88
CA VAL A 286 -6.91 -2.62 10.94
C VAL A 286 -6.15 -2.51 12.27
N LEU A 287 -5.79 -1.29 12.68
CA LEU A 287 -5.15 -1.05 13.97
C LEU A 287 -6.02 -1.45 15.16
N ALA A 288 -7.34 -1.18 15.11
CA ALA A 288 -8.26 -1.62 16.14
C ALA A 288 -8.26 -3.14 16.28
N ALA A 289 -8.41 -3.87 15.17
CA ALA A 289 -8.41 -5.33 15.16
C ALA A 289 -7.09 -5.92 15.68
N PHE A 290 -5.96 -5.32 15.32
CA PHE A 290 -4.63 -5.75 15.77
C PHE A 290 -4.41 -5.57 17.28
N LYS A 291 -4.99 -4.53 17.87
CA LYS A 291 -4.87 -4.25 19.31
C LYS A 291 -5.87 -5.07 20.13
N GLU A 292 -7.05 -5.32 19.59
CA GLU A 292 -8.10 -6.09 20.29
C GLU A 292 -7.75 -7.57 20.39
N ASN A 293 -7.24 -8.17 19.31
CA ASN A 293 -6.91 -9.60 19.29
C ASN A 293 -5.64 -9.89 18.47
N PRO A 294 -4.44 -9.52 18.97
CA PRO A 294 -3.19 -9.67 18.23
C PRO A 294 -2.91 -11.12 17.81
N GLU A 295 -3.35 -12.12 18.59
CA GLU A 295 -3.15 -13.56 18.31
C GLU A 295 -3.82 -14.01 17.00
N ALA A 296 -4.86 -13.31 16.54
CA ALA A 296 -5.51 -13.62 15.27
C ALA A 296 -4.73 -13.15 14.03
N TRP A 297 -3.74 -12.26 14.22
CA TRP A 297 -3.14 -11.47 13.15
C TRP A 297 -1.63 -11.67 12.98
N PHE A 298 -0.90 -11.97 14.05
CA PHE A 298 0.56 -11.97 14.04
C PHE A 298 1.17 -13.32 14.39
N ASP A 299 2.44 -13.49 14.03
CA ASP A 299 3.20 -14.70 14.32
C ASP A 299 3.63 -14.79 15.79
N ASP A 300 4.05 -15.99 16.20
CA ASP A 300 4.49 -16.27 17.58
C ASP A 300 5.66 -15.38 18.01
N ALA A 301 6.52 -14.95 17.09
CA ALA A 301 7.67 -14.11 17.41
C ALA A 301 7.24 -12.69 17.81
N PHE A 302 6.30 -12.09 17.07
CA PHE A 302 5.72 -10.80 17.43
C PHE A 302 4.86 -10.88 18.69
N LEU A 303 4.07 -11.95 18.85
CA LEU A 303 3.26 -12.16 20.05
C LEU A 303 4.13 -12.36 21.30
N ALA A 304 5.25 -13.07 21.19
CA ALA A 304 6.21 -13.21 22.28
C ALA A 304 6.83 -11.86 22.66
N TRP A 305 7.21 -11.04 21.68
CA TRP A 305 7.72 -9.68 21.93
C TRP A 305 6.67 -8.81 22.63
N LEU A 306 5.41 -8.81 22.17
CA LEU A 306 4.32 -8.08 22.84
C LEU A 306 4.19 -8.52 24.30
N LYS A 307 4.13 -9.82 24.54
CA LYS A 307 3.92 -10.39 25.87
C LYS A 307 5.06 -10.07 26.84
N HIS A 308 6.30 -10.20 26.39
CA HIS A 308 7.48 -10.16 27.25
C HIS A 308 8.15 -8.79 27.33
N ASP A 309 8.02 -7.96 26.29
CA ASP A 309 8.75 -6.71 26.18
C ASP A 309 7.84 -5.46 26.23
N VAL A 310 6.54 -5.62 25.96
CA VAL A 310 5.57 -4.51 25.99
C VAL A 310 4.61 -4.62 27.19
N THR A 311 3.98 -5.78 27.39
CA THR A 311 2.96 -5.96 28.45
C THR A 311 3.51 -6.45 29.79
N ALA A 312 4.79 -6.81 29.86
CA ALA A 312 5.44 -7.25 31.10
C ALA A 312 5.74 -6.08 32.09
N VAL A 313 4.98 -4.98 31.97
CA VAL A 313 5.10 -3.74 32.74
C VAL A 313 3.82 -3.47 33.52
#